data_AF-A0A8S9INP8-F1
#
_entry.id   AF-A0A8S9INP8-F1
#
_cell.length_a   1.000
_cell.length_b   1.000
_cell.length_c   1.000
_cell.angle_alpha   90.00
_cell.angle_beta   90.00
_cell.angle_gamma   90.00
#
_symmetry.space_group_name_H-M   'P 1'
#
loop_
_entity.id
_entity.type
_entity.pdbx_description
1 polymer ?
#
loop_
_entity_poly.entity_id
_entity_poly.type
_entity_poly.pdbx_seq_one_letter_code
_entity_poly.pdbx_strand_id
1 'polypeptide(L)'
;MDRTHQSESTTRPENTVVLSIDCLKGSSKSEEWSGDMLQTGDIVEEIRIGSGPGSAIFKAPFKGGKAWLQKVLHNSYRNKETSIVVRVRRGSEDLSDLSACIVPNESAGKRRYMLRSIDDPNYTVGFSDRTESVCLGIQASRGSRMVEALGRAKLQDGYVSYPWERRMQEALPISGSSNFLSILFLPKASVHERAGSRYNDLEDTLARANAWLSCSQANGVPIVFMNIQTESLLTKISGETASATVNTMTSLSDLSNLANVSLYGFEDYHGVDIGVARAVRLWYAPLGVELPLEIKLRDDDTKLGFSISRTEEGFIYVSSVTDHEDESAPAARSGLSSLYRDAAKASRRLVVSRVGSQKVLPWMVSSTGAIRCYDTVSLSQKLSLHRYAKVSIILHVILWDNATFSSPPRSSMLFSNQTLDSSEFSWHRMAPPPRQVGDRQVMPLPDDEDDVFRLERENVGNASFKFQEIPFTNESL
;
A
#
# COMPACT_ATOMS: atom_id res chain seq x y z
N MET A 1 11.84 53.85 36.19
CA MET A 1 13.15 53.22 35.98
C MET A 1 12.87 51.83 35.48
N ASP A 2 13.15 51.36 34.29
CA ASP A 2 13.92 51.81 33.10
C ASP A 2 14.08 50.47 32.34
N ARG A 3 13.98 50.27 31.03
CA ARG A 3 14.13 51.07 29.82
C ARG A 3 13.39 50.31 28.71
N THR A 4 12.42 50.95 28.08
CA THR A 4 11.92 50.57 26.76
C THR A 4 13.04 50.78 25.73
N HIS A 5 13.53 49.70 25.13
CA HIS A 5 14.29 49.77 23.87
C HIS A 5 13.31 50.12 22.75
N GLN A 6 13.19 51.42 22.45
CA GLN A 6 12.67 51.87 21.16
C GLN A 6 13.68 51.47 20.09
N SER A 7 13.32 50.54 19.20
CA SER A 7 13.99 50.46 17.91
C SER A 7 13.58 51.71 17.14
N GLU A 8 14.54 52.52 16.71
CA GLU A 8 14.32 53.63 15.79
C GLU A 8 13.80 53.07 14.45
N SER A 9 12.48 52.89 14.35
CA SER A 9 11.82 52.79 13.07
C SER A 9 11.95 54.17 12.43
N THR A 10 12.94 54.32 11.56
CA THR A 10 13.08 55.50 10.71
C THR A 10 11.93 55.45 9.71
N THR A 11 10.73 55.87 10.13
CA THR A 11 9.56 55.96 9.27
C THR A 11 9.86 57.00 8.20
N ARG A 12 10.33 56.54 7.04
CA ARG A 12 10.38 57.33 5.81
C ARG A 12 8.95 57.84 5.56
N PRO A 13 8.76 59.13 5.23
CA PRO A 13 7.42 59.67 5.05
C PRO A 13 6.66 58.88 3.97
N GLU A 14 5.39 58.57 4.20
CA GLU A 14 4.54 57.71 3.34
C GLU A 14 4.45 58.16 1.87
N ASN A 15 4.83 59.41 1.59
CA ASN A 15 4.87 60.01 0.26
C ASN A 15 6.29 60.10 -0.35
N THR A 16 7.25 59.32 0.14
CA THR A 16 8.59 59.28 -0.44
C THR A 16 8.50 58.71 -1.85
N VAL A 17 8.80 59.53 -2.85
CA VAL A 17 8.94 59.08 -4.24
C VAL A 17 10.26 58.33 -4.36
N VAL A 18 10.16 57.06 -4.74
CA VAL A 18 11.29 56.17 -4.99
C VAL A 18 11.35 55.83 -6.47
N LEU A 19 12.54 55.43 -6.89
CA LEU A 19 12.72 54.88 -8.22
C LEU A 19 12.29 53.41 -8.18
N SER A 20 11.29 53.05 -8.98
CA SER A 20 10.79 51.68 -9.08
C SER A 20 11.10 51.06 -10.44
N ILE A 21 11.09 49.74 -10.51
CA ILE A 21 11.08 49.00 -11.77
C ILE A 21 9.65 48.95 -12.34
N ASP A 22 9.56 48.95 -13.67
CA ASP A 22 8.32 48.90 -14.45
C ASP A 22 8.51 47.99 -15.66
N CYS A 23 7.84 46.84 -15.70
CA CYS A 23 7.94 45.91 -16.83
C CYS A 23 7.30 46.50 -18.08
N LEU A 24 8.09 46.61 -19.16
CA LEU A 24 7.65 47.20 -20.44
C LEU A 24 7.22 46.12 -21.44
N LYS A 25 7.98 45.03 -21.50
CA LYS A 25 7.67 43.85 -22.31
C LYS A 25 7.97 42.62 -21.47
N GLY A 26 6.91 41.91 -21.09
CA GLY A 26 7.00 40.67 -20.32
C GLY A 26 7.08 39.43 -21.22
N SER A 27 7.64 38.35 -20.68
CA SER A 27 7.48 36.99 -21.21
C SER A 27 6.51 36.19 -20.33
N SER A 28 6.33 34.89 -20.59
CA SER A 28 5.53 34.00 -19.73
C SER A 28 5.99 33.98 -18.28
N LYS A 29 7.26 34.34 -18.00
CA LYS A 29 7.81 34.43 -16.65
C LYS A 29 7.57 35.78 -15.95
N SER A 30 6.99 36.77 -16.64
CA SER A 30 6.79 38.13 -16.08
C SER A 30 5.78 38.20 -14.92
N GLU A 31 4.98 37.15 -14.76
CA GLU A 31 4.03 36.99 -13.66
C GLU A 31 4.56 36.08 -12.53
N GLU A 32 5.62 35.31 -12.76
CA GLU A 32 6.25 34.44 -11.75
C GLU A 32 7.16 35.26 -10.83
N TRP A 33 7.01 35.15 -9.51
CA TRP A 33 7.91 35.82 -8.56
C TRP A 33 9.18 35.00 -8.42
N SER A 34 10.22 35.39 -9.17
CA SER A 34 11.53 34.75 -9.13
C SER A 34 12.56 35.74 -8.59
N GLY A 35 13.46 35.23 -7.74
CA GLY A 35 14.55 36.01 -7.15
C GLY A 35 15.60 36.48 -8.16
N ASP A 36 15.49 36.09 -9.44
CA ASP A 36 16.53 36.22 -10.45
C ASP A 36 16.27 37.33 -11.49
N MET A 37 15.09 37.96 -11.50
CA MET A 37 14.74 38.97 -12.51
C MET A 37 14.17 40.25 -11.91
N LEU A 38 14.39 41.40 -12.55
CA LEU A 38 13.84 42.70 -12.12
C LEU A 38 12.33 42.74 -12.38
N GLN A 39 11.51 43.09 -11.40
CA GLN A 39 10.04 43.03 -11.53
C GLN A 39 9.34 44.35 -11.24
N THR A 40 8.15 44.56 -11.83
CA THR A 40 7.34 45.75 -11.54
C THR A 40 7.05 45.88 -10.05
N GLY A 41 7.36 47.04 -9.49
CA GLY A 41 7.19 47.32 -8.06
C GLY A 41 8.46 47.07 -7.23
N ASP A 42 9.51 46.48 -7.80
CA ASP A 42 10.83 46.46 -7.16
C ASP A 42 11.31 47.90 -6.91
N ILE A 43 11.76 48.19 -5.69
CA ILE A 43 12.27 49.51 -5.29
C ILE A 43 13.78 49.53 -5.53
N VAL A 44 14.29 50.48 -6.29
CA VAL A 44 15.72 50.55 -6.61
C VAL A 44 16.47 51.25 -5.48
N GLU A 45 17.44 50.56 -4.89
CA GLU A 45 18.29 51.10 -3.81
C GLU A 45 19.70 51.46 -4.31
N GLU A 46 20.24 50.72 -5.29
CA GLU A 46 21.56 50.97 -5.87
C GLU A 46 21.63 50.56 -7.35
N ILE A 47 22.40 51.29 -8.14
CA ILE A 47 22.67 51.01 -9.55
C ILE A 47 24.19 51.02 -9.74
N ARG A 48 24.74 49.96 -10.33
CA ARG A 48 26.16 49.86 -10.72
C ARG A 48 26.24 49.69 -12.23
N ILE A 49 27.00 50.54 -12.92
CA ILE A 49 27.19 50.45 -14.37
C ILE A 49 28.66 50.17 -14.68
N GLY A 50 28.92 49.20 -15.55
CA GLY A 50 30.27 48.75 -15.94
C GLY A 50 30.79 47.56 -15.12
N SER A 51 31.71 46.77 -15.70
CA SER A 51 32.18 45.48 -15.15
C SER A 51 33.61 45.52 -14.58
N GLY A 52 34.10 46.67 -14.11
CA GLY A 52 35.50 46.82 -13.65
C GLY A 52 35.70 47.76 -12.44
N PRO A 53 36.96 47.99 -12.04
CA PRO A 53 37.32 48.81 -10.86
C PRO A 53 36.88 50.28 -10.93
N GLY A 54 36.45 50.75 -12.11
CA GLY A 54 35.88 52.08 -12.33
C GLY A 54 34.35 52.11 -12.50
N SER A 55 33.64 51.04 -12.09
CA SER A 55 32.17 50.98 -12.20
C SER A 55 31.50 52.16 -11.48
N ALA A 56 30.57 52.81 -12.16
CA ALA A 56 29.84 53.93 -11.60
C ALA A 56 28.75 53.41 -10.67
N ILE A 57 28.82 53.76 -9.38
CA ILE A 57 27.86 53.35 -8.35
C ILE A 57 26.97 54.54 -7.98
N PHE A 58 25.66 54.34 -8.09
CA PHE A 58 24.65 55.32 -7.73
C PHE A 58 23.72 54.73 -6.68
N LYS A 59 23.53 55.42 -5.56
CA LYS A 59 22.67 54.97 -4.45
C LYS A 59 21.45 55.87 -4.32
N ALA A 60 20.34 55.28 -3.88
CA ALA A 60 19.16 56.03 -3.47
C ALA A 60 19.48 56.96 -2.29
N PRO A 61 18.80 58.13 -2.15
CA PRO A 61 17.74 58.64 -3.04
C PRO A 61 18.28 59.27 -4.33
N PHE A 62 17.68 58.92 -5.46
CA PHE A 62 18.08 59.42 -6.79
C PHE A 62 17.50 60.83 -7.05
N LYS A 63 18.30 61.87 -6.81
CA LYS A 63 17.90 63.27 -7.08
C LYS A 63 17.58 63.45 -8.58
N GLY A 64 16.32 63.75 -8.89
CA GLY A 64 15.83 63.90 -10.28
C GLY A 64 15.22 62.63 -10.88
N GLY A 65 15.07 61.55 -10.10
CA GLY A 65 14.27 60.37 -10.42
C GLY A 65 14.63 59.69 -11.74
N LYS A 66 13.63 59.13 -12.41
CA LYS A 66 13.75 58.49 -13.73
C LYS A 66 14.40 59.40 -14.77
N ALA A 67 14.09 60.70 -14.77
CA ALA A 67 14.58 61.63 -15.77
C ALA A 67 16.11 61.83 -15.69
N TRP A 68 16.65 61.91 -14.48
CA TRP A 68 18.09 61.91 -14.26
C TRP A 68 18.72 60.60 -14.70
N LEU A 69 18.13 59.45 -14.31
CA LEU A 69 18.68 58.15 -14.65
C LEU A 69 18.72 57.90 -16.16
N GLN A 70 17.74 58.37 -16.92
CA GLN A 70 17.77 58.30 -18.38
C GLN A 70 18.98 59.00 -19.01
N LYS A 71 19.47 60.10 -18.40
CA LYS A 71 20.70 60.77 -18.84
C LYS A 71 21.94 59.92 -18.53
N VAL A 72 21.98 59.29 -17.36
CA VAL A 72 23.07 58.39 -16.95
C VAL A 72 23.14 57.17 -17.87
N LEU A 73 21.99 56.53 -18.16
CA LEU A 73 21.91 55.40 -19.09
C LEU A 73 22.31 55.81 -20.51
N HIS A 74 21.94 57.01 -20.95
CA HIS A 74 22.35 57.55 -22.25
C HIS A 74 23.87 57.68 -22.37
N ASN A 75 24.51 58.31 -21.37
CA ASN A 75 25.96 58.51 -21.36
C ASN A 75 26.72 57.18 -21.29
N SER A 76 26.24 56.24 -20.46
CA SER A 76 26.85 54.92 -20.32
C SER A 76 26.78 54.14 -21.63
N TYR A 77 25.61 54.11 -22.27
CA TYR A 77 25.43 53.48 -23.58
C TYR A 77 26.30 54.12 -24.67
N ARG A 78 26.41 55.46 -24.69
CA ARG A 78 27.32 56.21 -25.58
C ARG A 78 28.79 55.81 -25.38
N ASN A 79 29.18 55.56 -24.14
CA ASN A 79 30.53 55.14 -23.76
C ASN A 79 30.77 53.63 -23.90
N LYS A 80 29.81 52.89 -24.46
CA LYS A 80 29.82 51.41 -24.62
C LYS A 80 29.81 50.63 -23.30
N GLU A 81 29.40 51.25 -22.20
CA GLU A 81 29.16 50.60 -20.91
C GLU A 81 27.68 50.20 -20.82
N THR A 82 27.38 48.96 -21.18
CA THR A 82 25.99 48.45 -21.24
C THR A 82 25.65 47.45 -20.15
N SER A 83 26.64 46.90 -19.43
CA SER A 83 26.40 46.05 -18.27
C SER A 83 25.97 46.89 -17.07
N ILE A 84 24.87 46.48 -16.42
CA ILE A 84 24.32 47.15 -15.25
C ILE A 84 23.88 46.13 -14.22
N VAL A 85 24.15 46.40 -12.95
CA VAL A 85 23.61 45.66 -11.81
C VAL A 85 22.70 46.61 -11.03
N VAL A 86 21.46 46.19 -10.80
CA VAL A 86 20.46 46.96 -10.07
C VAL A 86 20.18 46.22 -8.76
N ARG A 87 20.50 46.85 -7.64
CA ARG A 87 20.08 46.42 -6.32
C ARG A 87 18.67 46.89 -6.08
N VAL A 88 17.76 45.94 -5.91
CA VAL A 88 16.35 46.22 -5.63
C VAL A 88 15.95 45.71 -4.27
N ARG A 89 14.96 46.36 -3.68
CA ARG A 89 14.28 45.97 -2.45
C ARG A 89 12.88 45.48 -2.72
N ARG A 90 12.58 44.32 -2.14
CA ARG A 90 11.28 43.65 -2.07
C ARG A 90 10.86 43.61 -0.59
N GLY A 91 9.64 44.01 -0.28
CA GLY A 91 9.18 44.14 1.10
C GLY A 91 10.01 45.15 1.91
N SER A 92 10.19 44.87 3.21
CA SER A 92 10.86 45.78 4.14
C SER A 92 12.38 45.73 4.04
N GLU A 93 12.99 44.55 3.85
CA GLU A 93 14.44 44.35 3.99
C GLU A 93 15.05 43.36 2.98
N ASP A 94 14.27 42.79 2.05
CA ASP A 94 14.80 41.81 1.09
C ASP A 94 15.49 42.52 -0.08
N LEU A 95 16.82 42.41 -0.15
CA LEU A 95 17.65 43.07 -1.16
C LEU A 95 18.21 42.05 -2.15
N SER A 96 18.06 42.32 -3.44
CA SER A 96 18.56 41.47 -4.52
C SER A 96 19.38 42.27 -5.52
N ASP A 97 20.57 41.79 -5.88
CA ASP A 97 21.43 42.37 -6.92
C ASP A 97 21.17 41.67 -8.26
N LEU A 98 20.56 42.39 -9.20
CA LEU A 98 20.08 41.82 -10.46
C LEU A 98 20.82 42.42 -11.65
N SER A 99 21.39 41.55 -12.49
CA SER A 99 22.18 41.96 -13.65
C SER A 99 21.31 42.11 -14.89
N ALA A 100 21.57 43.15 -15.67
CA ALA A 100 20.85 43.44 -16.90
C ALA A 100 21.76 44.14 -17.92
N CYS A 101 21.22 44.34 -19.12
CA CYS A 101 21.89 45.05 -20.21
C CYS A 101 21.10 46.32 -20.59
N ILE A 102 21.79 47.45 -20.68
CA ILE A 102 21.23 48.72 -21.13
C ILE A 102 21.01 48.65 -22.65
N VAL A 103 19.77 48.85 -23.09
CA VAL A 103 19.40 48.83 -24.51
C VAL A 103 18.51 50.03 -24.87
N PRO A 104 18.60 50.56 -26.11
CA PRO A 104 17.72 51.62 -26.56
C PRO A 104 16.29 51.08 -26.77
N ASN A 105 15.30 51.88 -26.40
CA ASN A 105 13.89 51.62 -26.68
C ASN A 105 13.46 52.41 -27.93
N GLU A 106 13.45 51.73 -29.08
CA GLU A 106 13.11 52.35 -30.37
C GLU A 106 11.61 52.53 -30.58
N SER A 107 10.77 51.85 -29.79
CA SER A 107 9.31 51.84 -29.91
C SER A 107 8.64 53.09 -29.31
N ALA A 108 9.36 53.89 -28.52
CA ALA A 108 8.79 54.97 -27.71
C ALA A 108 8.97 56.39 -28.29
N GLY A 109 9.38 56.52 -29.56
CA GLY A 109 9.45 57.80 -30.30
C GLY A 109 10.50 58.83 -29.84
N LYS A 110 11.02 58.71 -28.62
CA LYS A 110 12.19 59.46 -28.08
C LYS A 110 13.24 58.46 -27.61
N ARG A 111 14.53 58.74 -27.81
CA ARG A 111 15.69 57.94 -27.36
C ARG A 111 15.65 57.70 -25.84
N ARG A 112 14.91 56.68 -25.41
CA ARG A 112 14.82 56.21 -24.02
C ARG A 112 15.61 54.92 -23.90
N TYR A 113 16.15 54.67 -22.72
CA TYR A 113 16.91 53.47 -22.41
C TYR A 113 16.10 52.59 -21.47
N MET A 114 16.13 51.29 -21.74
CA MET A 114 15.51 50.24 -20.95
C MET A 114 16.55 49.18 -20.60
N LEU A 115 16.21 48.33 -19.64
CA LEU A 115 17.03 47.20 -19.25
C LEU A 115 16.46 45.94 -19.86
N ARG A 116 17.31 45.15 -20.49
CA ARG A 116 16.98 43.81 -20.97
C ARG A 116 17.58 42.78 -20.00
N SER A 117 16.81 41.76 -19.67
CA SER A 117 17.34 40.64 -18.88
C SER A 117 18.48 39.95 -19.62
N ILE A 118 19.44 39.41 -18.87
CA ILE A 118 20.52 38.59 -19.42
C ILE A 118 19.99 37.22 -19.84
N ASP A 119 19.06 36.66 -19.05
CA ASP A 119 18.54 35.31 -19.23
C ASP A 119 17.33 35.23 -20.17
N ASP A 120 16.65 36.36 -20.41
CA ASP A 120 15.52 36.44 -21.33
C ASP A 120 15.59 37.71 -22.20
N PRO A 121 15.98 37.60 -23.49
CA PRO A 121 16.11 38.76 -24.36
C PRO A 121 14.77 39.43 -24.70
N ASN A 122 13.65 38.75 -24.49
CA ASN A 122 12.31 39.30 -24.70
C ASN A 122 11.79 40.06 -23.47
N TYR A 123 12.44 39.87 -22.32
CA TYR A 123 12.09 40.55 -21.08
C TYR A 123 12.79 41.90 -20.98
N THR A 124 12.00 42.97 -20.95
CA THR A 124 12.53 44.34 -20.82
C THR A 124 11.78 45.14 -19.78
N VAL A 125 12.55 45.87 -18.97
CA VAL A 125 12.04 46.70 -17.89
C VAL A 125 12.56 48.13 -18.03
N GLY A 126 11.76 49.06 -17.55
CA GLY A 126 12.13 50.46 -17.39
C GLY A 126 12.13 50.85 -15.92
N PHE A 127 12.47 52.10 -15.70
CA PHE A 127 12.34 52.74 -14.40
C PHE A 127 11.12 53.66 -14.40
N SER A 128 10.45 53.78 -13.26
CA SER A 128 9.31 54.67 -13.05
C SER A 128 9.39 55.30 -11.67
N ASP A 129 8.97 56.55 -11.54
CA ASP A 129 8.92 57.24 -10.25
C ASP A 129 7.57 56.90 -9.60
N ARG A 130 7.59 56.21 -8.45
CA ARG A 130 6.39 55.78 -7.70
C ARG A 130 6.58 56.08 -6.22
N THR A 131 5.50 56.18 -5.45
CA THR A 131 5.62 56.22 -3.99
C THR A 131 5.99 54.83 -3.47
N GLU A 132 6.75 54.79 -2.38
CA GLU A 132 7.13 53.54 -1.72
C GLU A 132 5.91 52.67 -1.36
N SER A 133 4.81 53.30 -0.89
CA SER A 133 3.54 52.65 -0.59
C SER A 133 2.91 51.94 -1.81
N VAL A 134 3.00 52.52 -3.01
CA VAL A 134 2.50 51.91 -4.24
C VAL A 134 3.34 50.71 -4.64
N CYS A 135 4.67 50.78 -4.49
CA CYS A 135 5.56 49.66 -4.75
C CYS A 135 5.24 48.46 -3.84
N LEU A 136 5.11 48.70 -2.54
CA LEU A 136 4.76 47.66 -1.56
C LEU A 136 3.38 47.06 -1.82
N GLY A 137 2.39 47.87 -2.22
CA GLY A 137 1.07 47.40 -2.61
C GLY A 137 1.08 46.48 -3.84
N ILE A 138 1.90 46.80 -4.85
CA ILE A 138 2.09 45.95 -6.04
C ILE A 138 2.70 44.60 -5.64
N GLN A 139 3.73 44.60 -4.78
CA GLN A 139 4.38 43.39 -4.30
C GLN A 139 3.41 42.50 -3.51
N ALA A 140 2.64 43.09 -2.58
CA ALA A 140 1.66 42.36 -1.75
C ALA A 140 0.51 41.75 -2.58
N SER A 141 -0.01 42.49 -3.57
CA SER A 141 -1.10 42.00 -4.44
C SER A 141 -0.74 40.72 -5.20
N ARG A 142 0.54 40.56 -5.57
CA ARG A 142 1.03 39.37 -6.27
C ARG A 142 1.20 38.17 -5.34
N GLY A 143 1.75 38.39 -4.13
CA GLY A 143 1.85 37.36 -3.11
C GLY A 143 0.48 36.77 -2.75
N SER A 144 -0.54 37.61 -2.61
CA SER A 144 -1.91 37.15 -2.37
C SER A 144 -2.45 36.25 -3.49
N ARG A 145 -2.17 36.57 -4.76
CA ARG A 145 -2.62 35.75 -5.91
C ARG A 145 -1.92 34.39 -5.96
N MET A 146 -0.64 34.32 -5.61
CA MET A 146 0.09 33.04 -5.53
C MET A 146 -0.42 32.16 -4.38
N VAL A 147 -0.69 32.75 -3.22
CA VAL A 147 -1.28 32.03 -2.08
C VAL A 147 -2.70 31.54 -2.42
N GLU A 148 -3.49 32.34 -3.11
CA GLU A 148 -4.81 31.94 -3.60
C GLU A 148 -4.73 30.82 -4.66
N ALA A 149 -3.80 30.92 -5.60
CA ALA A 149 -3.56 29.88 -6.60
C ALA A 149 -3.10 28.57 -5.96
N LEU A 150 -2.24 28.63 -4.94
CA LEU A 150 -1.82 27.48 -4.14
C LEU A 150 -3.01 26.88 -3.40
N GLY A 151 -3.88 27.70 -2.78
CA GLY A 151 -5.10 27.21 -2.11
C GLY A 151 -6.11 26.58 -3.08
N ARG A 152 -6.11 27.00 -4.35
CA ARG A 152 -6.94 26.41 -5.42
C ARG A 152 -6.29 25.20 -6.10
N ALA A 153 -4.98 24.99 -5.96
CA ALA A 153 -4.26 23.90 -6.60
C ALA A 153 -4.67 22.57 -5.96
N LYS A 154 -5.29 21.70 -6.76
CA LYS A 154 -5.66 20.34 -6.34
C LYS A 154 -4.69 19.34 -6.95
N LEU A 155 -4.09 18.52 -6.10
CA LEU A 155 -3.43 17.29 -6.56
C LEU A 155 -4.46 16.40 -7.24
N GLN A 156 -4.05 15.78 -8.35
CA GLN A 156 -4.90 14.87 -9.10
C GLN A 156 -4.47 13.43 -8.80
N ASP A 157 -5.44 12.52 -8.84
CA ASP A 157 -5.15 11.09 -8.74
C ASP A 157 -4.42 10.60 -10.00
N GLY A 158 -3.47 9.69 -9.82
CA GLY A 158 -2.76 9.00 -10.89
C GLY A 158 -2.90 7.50 -10.74
N TYR A 159 -3.08 6.80 -11.87
CA TYR A 159 -3.11 5.34 -11.90
C TYR A 159 -1.88 4.81 -12.63
N VAL A 160 -1.24 3.78 -12.06
CA VAL A 160 -0.10 3.09 -12.66
C VAL A 160 -0.50 1.65 -12.93
N SER A 161 -0.31 1.20 -14.17
CA SER A 161 -0.51 -0.20 -14.53
C SER A 161 0.54 -1.06 -13.83
N TYR A 162 0.09 -2.11 -13.13
CA TYR A 162 0.96 -3.04 -12.42
C TYR A 162 0.67 -4.48 -12.88
N PRO A 163 1.68 -5.26 -13.32
CA PRO A 163 1.47 -6.59 -13.88
C PRO A 163 1.30 -7.65 -12.76
N TRP A 164 0.15 -7.61 -12.07
CA TRP A 164 -0.14 -8.45 -10.90
C TRP A 164 0.11 -9.94 -11.14
N GLU A 165 -0.38 -10.51 -12.24
CA GLU A 165 -0.30 -11.94 -12.54
C GLU A 165 1.15 -12.39 -12.68
N ARG A 166 1.96 -11.62 -13.43
CA ARG A 166 3.40 -11.90 -13.58
C ARG A 166 4.11 -11.83 -12.24
N ARG A 167 3.80 -10.83 -11.42
CA ARG A 167 4.40 -10.68 -10.09
C ARG A 167 4.01 -11.78 -9.13
N MET A 168 2.76 -12.25 -9.17
CA MET A 168 2.32 -13.40 -8.38
C MET A 168 2.99 -14.73 -8.80
N GLN A 169 3.39 -14.85 -10.06
CA GLN A 169 4.11 -16.04 -10.55
C GLN A 169 5.60 -16.00 -10.20
N GLU A 170 6.23 -14.83 -10.31
CA GLU A 170 7.69 -14.66 -10.16
C GLU A 170 8.14 -14.36 -8.73
N ALA A 171 7.33 -13.66 -7.93
CA ALA A 171 7.75 -13.14 -6.63
C ALA A 171 7.29 -13.98 -5.43
N LEU A 172 6.32 -14.88 -5.62
CA LEU A 172 5.80 -15.73 -4.54
C LEU A 172 6.59 -17.03 -4.44
N PRO A 173 6.90 -17.54 -3.23
CA PRO A 173 7.57 -18.84 -3.06
C PRO A 173 6.79 -20.00 -3.69
N ILE A 174 5.47 -19.88 -3.72
CA ILE A 174 4.57 -20.81 -4.39
C ILE A 174 3.78 -19.99 -5.40
N SER A 175 4.00 -20.27 -6.68
CA SER A 175 3.39 -19.52 -7.78
C SER A 175 1.86 -19.48 -7.62
N GLY A 176 1.31 -18.26 -7.64
CA GLY A 176 -0.13 -18.05 -7.52
C GLY A 176 -0.72 -18.35 -6.14
N SER A 177 0.10 -18.49 -5.08
CA SER A 177 -0.42 -18.73 -3.74
C SER A 177 0.15 -17.84 -2.64
N SER A 178 -0.77 -17.37 -1.80
CA SER A 178 -0.47 -16.55 -0.63
C SER A 178 -0.07 -17.41 0.57
N ASN A 179 0.92 -16.91 1.32
CA ASN A 179 1.34 -17.41 2.63
C ASN A 179 0.54 -16.79 3.79
N PHE A 180 -0.38 -15.88 3.50
CA PHE A 180 -1.36 -15.40 4.48
C PHE A 180 -2.46 -16.45 4.60
N LEU A 181 -2.49 -17.12 5.75
CA LEU A 181 -3.42 -18.20 6.08
C LEU A 181 -4.45 -17.67 7.07
N SER A 182 -5.63 -18.29 7.10
CA SER A 182 -6.64 -17.93 8.09
C SER A 182 -7.56 -19.08 8.45
N ILE A 183 -8.13 -18.97 9.64
CA ILE A 183 -9.20 -19.82 10.16
C ILE A 183 -10.31 -18.94 10.73
N LEU A 184 -11.56 -19.27 10.45
CA LEU A 184 -12.74 -18.53 10.94
C LEU A 184 -13.37 -19.22 12.14
N PHE A 185 -13.51 -18.52 13.25
CA PHE A 185 -14.21 -18.99 14.44
C PHE A 185 -15.63 -18.42 14.46
N LEU A 186 -16.63 -19.30 14.39
CA LEU A 186 -18.01 -18.93 14.62
C LEU A 186 -18.30 -18.85 16.12
N PRO A 187 -19.17 -17.91 16.56
CA PRO A 187 -19.62 -17.83 17.94
C PRO A 187 -20.14 -19.18 18.43
N LYS A 188 -19.73 -19.58 19.63
CA LYS A 188 -20.17 -20.84 20.21
C LYS A 188 -21.65 -20.75 20.57
N ALA A 189 -22.46 -21.69 20.13
CA ALA A 189 -23.83 -21.83 20.59
C ALA A 189 -23.83 -22.61 21.91
N SER A 190 -24.35 -22.00 22.97
CA SER A 190 -24.62 -22.71 24.23
C SER A 190 -25.94 -23.48 24.09
N VAL A 191 -25.91 -24.78 24.38
CA VAL A 191 -27.11 -25.62 24.44
C VAL A 191 -27.75 -25.38 25.80
N HIS A 192 -28.71 -24.46 25.88
CA HIS A 192 -29.59 -24.35 27.06
C HIS A 192 -30.92 -25.03 26.73
N GLU A 193 -31.27 -26.05 27.52
CA GLU A 193 -32.31 -27.05 27.23
C GLU A 193 -33.76 -26.52 27.14
N ARG A 194 -34.07 -25.22 27.31
CA ARG A 194 -35.49 -24.77 27.31
C ARG A 194 -35.80 -23.40 26.67
N ALA A 195 -34.84 -22.68 26.10
CA ALA A 195 -35.13 -21.42 25.42
C ALA A 195 -34.00 -20.99 24.48
N GLY A 196 -34.06 -21.42 23.21
CA GLY A 196 -33.17 -20.96 22.13
C GLY A 196 -31.67 -21.26 22.29
N SER A 197 -30.94 -21.34 21.17
CA SER A 197 -29.48 -21.39 21.23
C SER A 197 -28.93 -19.99 21.52
N ARG A 198 -28.48 -19.74 22.75
CA ARG A 198 -27.78 -18.48 23.08
C ARG A 198 -26.32 -18.57 22.68
N TYR A 199 -25.84 -17.63 21.89
CA TYR A 199 -24.43 -17.56 21.54
C TYR A 199 -23.60 -16.97 22.68
N ASN A 200 -22.42 -17.53 22.91
CA ASN A 200 -21.41 -16.93 23.79
C ASN A 200 -20.96 -15.58 23.23
N ASP A 201 -20.39 -14.74 24.08
CA ASP A 201 -19.93 -13.41 23.70
C ASP A 201 -18.68 -13.44 22.79
N LEU A 202 -18.28 -12.25 22.34
CA LEU A 202 -17.16 -12.10 21.42
C LEU A 202 -15.84 -12.48 22.10
N GLU A 203 -15.71 -12.24 23.41
CA GLU A 203 -14.54 -12.65 24.18
C GLU A 203 -14.35 -14.17 24.08
N ASP A 204 -15.39 -14.97 24.34
CA ASP A 204 -15.29 -16.44 24.26
C ASP A 204 -14.79 -16.91 22.89
N THR A 205 -15.24 -16.24 21.83
CA THR A 205 -14.81 -16.53 20.46
C THR A 205 -13.33 -16.17 20.24
N LEU A 206 -12.87 -15.05 20.78
CA LEU A 206 -11.46 -14.64 20.77
C LEU A 206 -10.59 -15.58 21.62
N ALA A 207 -11.05 -15.97 22.80
CA ALA A 207 -10.37 -16.89 23.70
C ALA A 207 -10.19 -18.27 23.04
N ARG A 208 -11.22 -18.78 22.35
CA ARG A 208 -11.13 -20.01 21.54
C ARG A 208 -10.10 -19.89 20.42
N ALA A 209 -10.05 -18.74 19.73
CA ALA A 209 -9.05 -18.51 18.69
C ALA A 209 -7.62 -18.50 19.26
N ASN A 210 -7.43 -17.82 20.39
CA ASN A 210 -6.15 -17.77 21.08
C ASN A 210 -5.71 -19.15 21.60
N ALA A 211 -6.63 -19.91 22.18
CA ALA A 211 -6.38 -21.26 22.66
C ALA A 211 -5.98 -22.21 21.51
N TRP A 212 -6.71 -22.17 20.39
CA TRP A 212 -6.38 -22.97 19.21
C TRP A 212 -4.97 -22.67 18.69
N LEU A 213 -4.58 -21.40 18.61
CA LEU A 213 -3.24 -21.01 18.16
C LEU A 213 -2.16 -21.49 19.15
N SER A 214 -2.37 -21.23 20.44
CA SER A 214 -1.43 -21.60 21.50
C SER A 214 -1.22 -23.12 21.57
N CYS A 215 -2.29 -23.89 21.49
CA CYS A 215 -2.24 -25.36 21.45
C CYS A 215 -1.56 -25.87 20.17
N SER A 216 -1.85 -25.27 19.01
CA SER A 216 -1.17 -25.62 17.74
C SER A 216 0.34 -25.46 17.88
N GLN A 217 0.80 -24.32 18.40
CA GLN A 217 2.23 -24.05 18.60
C GLN A 217 2.85 -25.00 19.63
N ALA A 218 2.16 -25.28 20.74
CA ALA A 218 2.60 -26.23 21.75
C ALA A 218 2.72 -27.67 21.19
N ASN A 219 1.85 -28.05 20.26
CA ASN A 219 1.90 -29.32 19.53
C ASN A 219 2.95 -29.35 18.40
N GLY A 220 3.79 -28.31 18.30
CA GLY A 220 4.92 -28.26 17.39
C GLY A 220 4.55 -27.85 15.96
N VAL A 221 3.39 -27.20 15.75
CA VAL A 221 2.98 -26.64 14.45
C VAL A 221 3.73 -25.32 14.21
N PRO A 222 4.49 -25.17 13.10
CA PRO A 222 5.29 -23.98 12.77
C PRO A 222 4.46 -22.82 12.22
N ILE A 223 3.60 -22.22 13.04
CA ILE A 223 2.80 -21.05 12.66
C ILE A 223 2.96 -19.88 13.64
N VAL A 224 2.75 -18.67 13.15
CA VAL A 224 2.78 -17.43 13.93
C VAL A 224 1.52 -16.61 13.75
N PHE A 225 1.14 -15.91 14.82
CA PHE A 225 0.08 -14.91 14.80
C PHE A 225 0.42 -13.79 13.82
N MET A 226 -0.53 -13.40 12.98
CA MET A 226 -0.40 -12.23 12.11
C MET A 226 -1.39 -11.14 12.49
N ASN A 227 -2.67 -11.48 12.56
CA ASN A 227 -3.72 -10.53 12.86
C ASN A 227 -4.98 -11.25 13.34
N ILE A 228 -5.88 -10.52 13.98
CA ILE A 228 -7.23 -10.98 14.31
C ILE A 228 -8.24 -9.94 13.83
N GLN A 229 -9.32 -10.42 13.21
CA GLN A 229 -10.34 -9.57 12.63
C GLN A 229 -11.72 -10.10 12.99
N THR A 230 -12.61 -9.21 13.44
CA THR A 230 -14.03 -9.53 13.57
C THR A 230 -14.74 -9.41 12.23
N GLU A 231 -15.54 -10.41 11.88
CA GLU A 231 -16.31 -10.47 10.64
C GLU A 231 -17.80 -10.56 10.93
N SER A 232 -18.59 -9.71 10.28
CA SER A 232 -20.04 -9.73 10.37
C SER A 232 -20.60 -10.67 9.31
N LEU A 233 -21.23 -11.76 9.74
CA LEU A 233 -21.89 -12.73 8.88
C LEU A 233 -23.41 -12.56 9.00
N LEU A 234 -24.09 -12.41 7.87
CA LEU A 234 -25.55 -12.38 7.85
C LEU A 234 -26.09 -13.81 7.98
N THR A 235 -27.08 -13.98 8.85
CA THR A 235 -27.74 -15.25 9.09
C THR A 235 -29.23 -15.03 9.30
N LYS A 236 -30.06 -15.97 8.86
CA LYS A 236 -31.50 -15.95 9.15
C LYS A 236 -31.68 -16.37 10.61
N ILE A 237 -32.35 -15.55 11.40
CA ILE A 237 -32.64 -15.85 12.82
C ILE A 237 -34.14 -15.99 13.03
N SER A 238 -34.53 -16.52 14.18
CA SER A 238 -35.94 -16.56 14.59
C SER A 238 -36.34 -15.23 15.25
N GLY A 239 -37.62 -14.86 15.13
CA GLY A 239 -38.16 -13.60 15.64
C GLY A 239 -38.02 -13.36 17.14
N GLU A 240 -37.88 -14.41 17.95
CA GLU A 240 -37.54 -14.28 19.37
C GLU A 240 -36.16 -13.64 19.57
N THR A 241 -35.17 -14.03 18.76
CA THR A 241 -33.80 -13.50 18.82
C THR A 241 -33.74 -12.06 18.30
N ALA A 242 -34.47 -11.75 17.22
CA ALA A 242 -34.54 -10.40 16.67
C ALA A 242 -35.22 -9.43 17.65
N SER A 243 -36.37 -9.83 18.21
CA SER A 243 -37.12 -9.03 19.18
C SER A 243 -36.33 -8.78 20.47
N ALA A 244 -35.58 -9.77 20.96
CA ALA A 244 -34.74 -9.60 22.14
C ALA A 244 -33.66 -8.53 21.92
N THR A 245 -33.01 -8.51 20.75
CA THR A 245 -32.00 -7.49 20.43
C THR A 245 -32.57 -6.11 20.15
N VAL A 246 -33.73 -6.02 19.50
CA VAL A 246 -34.43 -4.74 19.26
C VAL A 246 -34.85 -4.10 20.59
N ASN A 247 -35.36 -4.88 21.54
CA ASN A 247 -35.74 -4.38 22.88
C ASN A 247 -34.53 -3.87 23.69
N THR A 248 -33.36 -4.52 23.56
CA THR A 248 -32.10 -4.05 24.19
C THR A 248 -31.52 -2.79 23.56
N MET A 249 -31.98 -2.35 22.39
CA MET A 249 -31.43 -1.18 21.70
C MET A 249 -31.95 0.16 22.26
N THR A 250 -32.89 0.11 23.22
CA THR A 250 -33.57 1.28 23.78
C THR A 250 -32.86 1.92 24.99
N SER A 251 -31.78 1.31 25.51
CA SER A 251 -30.98 1.83 26.63
C SER A 251 -29.50 2.01 26.28
N LEU A 252 -28.90 3.15 26.67
CA LEU A 252 -27.47 3.46 26.51
C LEU A 252 -26.54 2.46 27.22
N SER A 253 -26.98 1.88 28.34
CA SER A 253 -26.24 0.82 29.04
C SER A 253 -26.14 -0.45 28.20
N ASP A 254 -27.16 -0.73 27.41
CA ASP A 254 -27.28 -1.97 26.63
C ASP A 254 -26.54 -1.85 25.28
N LEU A 255 -26.34 -0.63 24.76
CA LEU A 255 -25.42 -0.35 23.65
C LEU A 255 -23.96 -0.73 23.98
N SER A 256 -23.54 -0.59 25.24
CA SER A 256 -22.19 -1.01 25.64
C SER A 256 -22.03 -2.54 25.60
N ASN A 257 -23.09 -3.28 25.92
CA ASN A 257 -23.12 -4.74 25.81
C ASN A 257 -23.12 -5.18 24.34
N LEU A 258 -23.73 -4.41 23.43
CA LEU A 258 -23.72 -4.69 22.00
C LEU A 258 -22.30 -4.77 21.41
N ALA A 259 -21.30 -4.11 22.00
CA ALA A 259 -19.91 -4.23 21.55
C ALA A 259 -19.34 -5.65 21.74
N ASN A 260 -19.84 -6.40 22.74
CA ASN A 260 -19.37 -7.74 23.07
C ASN A 260 -20.35 -8.85 22.66
N VAL A 261 -21.55 -8.50 22.20
CA VAL A 261 -22.54 -9.47 21.72
C VAL A 261 -22.10 -10.10 20.39
N SER A 262 -22.17 -11.43 20.33
CA SER A 262 -21.80 -12.21 19.14
C SER A 262 -22.89 -12.36 18.11
N LEU A 263 -24.16 -12.12 18.46
CA LEU A 263 -25.28 -12.16 17.53
C LEU A 263 -26.27 -11.07 17.89
N TYR A 264 -26.54 -10.15 16.96
CA TYR A 264 -27.63 -9.20 17.11
C TYR A 264 -28.57 -9.26 15.91
N GLY A 265 -29.87 -9.10 16.16
CA GLY A 265 -30.91 -9.20 15.16
C GLY A 265 -31.62 -7.89 14.89
N PHE A 266 -32.13 -7.76 13.67
CA PHE A 266 -33.08 -6.72 13.27
C PHE A 266 -34.03 -7.28 12.21
N GLU A 267 -35.19 -6.65 12.07
CA GLU A 267 -36.18 -6.99 11.06
C GLU A 267 -35.91 -6.17 9.79
N ASP A 268 -35.94 -6.80 8.61
CA ASP A 268 -35.80 -6.10 7.33
C ASP A 268 -37.12 -5.43 6.89
N TYR A 269 -37.09 -4.73 5.76
CA TYR A 269 -38.29 -4.04 5.24
C TYR A 269 -39.45 -4.98 4.89
N HIS A 270 -39.18 -6.27 4.69
CA HIS A 270 -40.16 -7.29 4.33
C HIS A 270 -40.64 -8.11 5.53
N GLY A 271 -40.19 -7.79 6.74
CA GLY A 271 -40.55 -8.51 7.96
C GLY A 271 -39.72 -9.78 8.22
N VAL A 272 -38.57 -9.90 7.57
CA VAL A 272 -37.65 -11.04 7.75
C VAL A 272 -36.64 -10.71 8.84
N ASP A 273 -36.55 -11.60 9.83
CA ASP A 273 -35.58 -11.50 10.90
C ASP A 273 -34.15 -11.85 10.42
N ILE A 274 -33.30 -10.83 10.38
CA ILE A 274 -31.89 -10.93 9.99
C ILE A 274 -31.01 -10.81 11.24
N GLY A 275 -30.15 -11.80 11.44
CA GLY A 275 -29.09 -11.78 12.43
C GLY A 275 -27.74 -11.43 11.82
N VAL A 276 -26.96 -10.68 12.58
CA VAL A 276 -25.55 -10.41 12.30
C VAL A 276 -24.72 -11.15 13.34
N ALA A 277 -24.12 -12.26 12.92
CA ALA A 277 -23.18 -13.02 13.74
C ALA A 277 -21.77 -12.45 13.61
N ARG A 278 -21.12 -12.14 14.73
CA ARG A 278 -19.73 -11.67 14.77
C ARG A 278 -18.79 -12.86 14.90
N ALA A 279 -18.31 -13.34 13.76
CA ALA A 279 -17.24 -14.33 13.73
C ALA A 279 -15.88 -13.67 13.95
N VAL A 280 -14.89 -14.47 14.30
CA VAL A 280 -13.49 -14.03 14.46
C VAL A 280 -12.63 -14.74 13.43
N ARG A 281 -12.00 -14.00 12.53
CA ARG A 281 -10.96 -14.52 11.65
C ARG A 281 -9.60 -14.32 12.28
N LEU A 282 -8.92 -15.44 12.53
CA LEU A 282 -7.53 -15.45 12.93
C LEU A 282 -6.66 -15.59 11.67
N TRP A 283 -5.84 -14.59 11.41
CA TRP A 283 -4.81 -14.63 10.37
C TRP A 283 -3.49 -15.11 10.98
N TYR A 284 -2.88 -16.07 10.32
CA TYR A 284 -1.59 -16.64 10.71
C TYR A 284 -0.72 -16.86 9.48
N ALA A 285 0.57 -17.06 9.71
CA ALA A 285 1.52 -17.38 8.66
C ALA A 285 2.39 -18.57 9.09
N PRO A 286 2.96 -19.30 8.13
CA PRO A 286 4.11 -20.16 8.38
C PRO A 286 5.21 -19.39 9.13
N LEU A 287 5.81 -20.00 10.15
CA LEU A 287 6.95 -19.40 10.87
C LEU A 287 8.19 -19.31 9.95
N GLY A 288 8.46 -20.39 9.19
CA GLY A 288 9.49 -20.43 8.17
C GLY A 288 8.90 -20.37 6.76
N VAL A 289 9.55 -21.03 5.81
CA VAL A 289 9.08 -21.16 4.43
C VAL A 289 8.16 -22.36 4.24
N GLU A 290 7.23 -22.24 3.31
CA GLU A 290 6.47 -23.38 2.77
C GLU A 290 7.30 -24.03 1.65
N LEU A 291 7.85 -25.22 1.92
CA LEU A 291 8.76 -25.93 1.02
C LEU A 291 7.97 -26.91 0.11
N PRO A 292 8.05 -26.77 -1.23
CA PRO A 292 7.55 -27.80 -2.14
C PRO A 292 8.50 -28.99 -2.18
N LEU A 293 7.94 -30.19 -1.98
CA LEU A 293 8.62 -31.47 -2.07
C LEU A 293 7.94 -32.32 -3.14
N GLU A 294 8.67 -32.62 -4.21
CA GLU A 294 8.17 -33.51 -5.26
C GLU A 294 8.51 -34.96 -4.93
N ILE A 295 7.50 -35.77 -4.63
CA ILE A 295 7.62 -37.22 -4.48
C ILE A 295 7.50 -37.88 -5.84
N LYS A 296 8.64 -38.33 -6.37
CA LYS A 296 8.72 -39.02 -7.67
C LYS A 296 8.42 -40.50 -7.52
N LEU A 297 7.48 -40.97 -8.33
CA LEU A 297 7.00 -42.35 -8.36
C LEU A 297 7.62 -43.10 -9.56
N ARG A 298 7.89 -44.39 -9.37
CA ARG A 298 8.45 -45.35 -10.33
C ARG A 298 7.52 -46.56 -10.44
N ASP A 299 7.75 -47.38 -11.46
CA ASP A 299 6.89 -48.53 -11.78
C ASP A 299 6.95 -49.66 -10.72
N ASP A 300 8.06 -49.74 -9.98
CA ASP A 300 8.30 -50.73 -8.92
C ASP A 300 7.77 -50.29 -7.54
N ASP A 301 7.23 -49.07 -7.42
CA ASP A 301 6.79 -48.52 -6.13
C ASP A 301 5.46 -49.14 -5.65
N THR A 302 5.57 -50.10 -4.74
CA THR A 302 4.41 -50.73 -4.10
C THR A 302 3.82 -49.89 -2.95
N LYS A 303 4.58 -48.97 -2.37
CA LYS A 303 4.17 -48.09 -1.25
C LYS A 303 4.82 -46.72 -1.38
N LEU A 304 4.20 -45.70 -0.78
CA LEU A 304 4.74 -44.33 -0.79
C LEU A 304 5.90 -44.12 0.19
N GLY A 305 6.01 -44.94 1.24
CA GLY A 305 7.08 -44.87 2.23
C GLY A 305 6.89 -43.83 3.35
N PHE A 306 5.68 -43.30 3.52
CA PHE A 306 5.36 -42.41 4.64
C PHE A 306 3.90 -42.60 5.10
N SER A 307 3.55 -42.04 6.25
CA SER A 307 2.17 -41.99 6.76
C SER A 307 1.83 -40.58 7.21
N ILE A 308 0.54 -40.24 7.14
CA ILE A 308 0.00 -38.95 7.55
C ILE A 308 -0.97 -39.13 8.72
N SER A 309 -1.05 -38.14 9.58
CA SER A 309 -1.99 -38.10 10.70
C SER A 309 -2.48 -36.68 10.92
N ARG A 310 -3.43 -36.50 11.84
CA ARG A 310 -4.06 -35.21 12.12
C ARG A 310 -3.88 -34.82 13.59
N THR A 311 -3.56 -33.56 13.86
CA THR A 311 -3.57 -33.04 15.23
C THR A 311 -5.00 -32.79 15.72
N GLU A 312 -5.17 -32.52 17.02
CA GLU A 312 -6.48 -32.12 17.56
C GLU A 312 -6.96 -30.78 16.99
N GLU A 313 -6.02 -29.89 16.67
CA GLU A 313 -6.27 -28.58 16.04
C GLU A 313 -6.59 -28.68 14.54
N GLY A 314 -6.53 -29.88 13.96
CA GLY A 314 -6.94 -30.16 12.58
C GLY A 314 -5.83 -30.06 11.54
N PHE A 315 -4.56 -29.96 11.94
CA PHE A 315 -3.44 -29.95 11.00
C PHE A 315 -3.06 -31.35 10.54
N ILE A 316 -2.86 -31.53 9.24
CA ILE A 316 -2.26 -32.75 8.69
C ILE A 316 -0.74 -32.67 8.83
N TYR A 317 -0.12 -33.74 9.32
CA TYR A 317 1.33 -33.84 9.44
C TYR A 317 1.83 -35.23 9.03
N VAL A 318 3.10 -35.32 8.67
CA VAL A 318 3.78 -36.59 8.41
C VAL A 318 4.09 -37.26 9.75
N SER A 319 3.46 -38.40 10.02
CA SER A 319 3.55 -39.10 11.30
C SER A 319 4.65 -40.15 11.37
N SER A 320 5.08 -40.67 10.21
CA SER A 320 6.22 -41.57 10.10
C SER A 320 6.73 -41.62 8.68
N VAL A 321 8.02 -41.87 8.51
CA VAL A 321 8.67 -42.18 7.23
C VAL A 321 9.41 -43.52 7.39
N THR A 322 9.30 -44.41 6.40
CA THR A 322 9.96 -45.72 6.45
C THR A 322 11.43 -45.55 6.13
N ASP A 323 12.28 -45.51 7.17
CA ASP A 323 13.73 -45.27 7.02
C ASP A 323 14.59 -46.55 7.08
N HIS A 324 14.02 -47.71 7.43
CA HIS A 324 14.84 -48.82 7.94
C HIS A 324 15.14 -49.98 6.98
N GLU A 325 14.48 -50.13 5.82
CA GLU A 325 14.74 -51.27 4.92
C GLU A 325 14.70 -50.94 3.41
N ASP A 326 13.99 -49.88 3.00
CA ASP A 326 13.85 -49.49 1.59
C ASP A 326 14.29 -48.03 1.38
N GLU A 327 15.60 -47.77 1.24
CA GLU A 327 16.07 -46.46 0.68
C GLU A 327 15.51 -46.22 -0.74
N SER A 328 14.96 -47.27 -1.36
CA SER A 328 14.20 -47.17 -2.59
C SER A 328 12.82 -46.52 -2.41
N ALA A 329 12.24 -46.36 -1.22
CA ALA A 329 10.87 -45.85 -1.11
C ALA A 329 10.73 -44.39 -1.63
N PRO A 330 9.60 -44.02 -2.28
CA PRO A 330 9.41 -42.69 -2.87
C PRO A 330 9.69 -41.53 -1.92
N ALA A 331 9.20 -41.62 -0.67
CA ALA A 331 9.43 -40.64 0.37
C ALA A 331 10.92 -40.43 0.68
N ALA A 332 11.67 -41.52 0.86
CA ALA A 332 13.09 -41.49 1.19
C ALA A 332 13.91 -40.87 0.04
N ARG A 333 13.69 -41.35 -1.19
CA ARG A 333 14.35 -40.83 -2.41
C ARG A 333 14.10 -39.34 -2.64
N SER A 334 12.97 -38.84 -2.17
CA SER A 334 12.57 -37.44 -2.35
C SER A 334 13.05 -36.53 -1.23
N GLY A 335 13.77 -37.06 -0.22
CA GLY A 335 14.28 -36.28 0.91
C GLY A 335 13.25 -36.04 2.03
N LEU A 336 12.10 -36.73 2.02
CA LEU A 336 11.12 -36.59 3.10
C LEU A 336 11.67 -37.14 4.43
N SER A 337 12.47 -38.20 4.38
CA SER A 337 13.13 -38.82 5.54
C SER A 337 14.01 -37.85 6.33
N SER A 338 14.84 -37.06 5.62
CA SER A 338 15.70 -36.07 6.29
C SER A 338 14.87 -34.97 6.95
N LEU A 339 13.87 -34.44 6.25
CA LEU A 339 12.96 -33.41 6.79
C LEU A 339 12.18 -33.91 8.00
N TYR A 340 11.66 -35.13 7.94
CA TYR A 340 10.94 -35.75 9.05
C TYR A 340 11.86 -35.94 10.27
N ARG A 341 13.08 -36.44 10.04
CA ARG A 341 14.07 -36.64 11.11
C ARG A 341 14.51 -35.32 11.74
N ASP A 342 14.69 -34.27 10.96
CA ASP A 342 15.10 -32.96 11.46
C ASP A 342 13.96 -32.30 12.26
N ALA A 343 12.71 -32.43 11.81
CA ALA A 343 11.54 -32.04 12.59
C ALA A 343 11.44 -32.82 13.91
N ALA A 344 11.62 -34.14 13.86
CA ALA A 344 11.59 -35.02 15.04
C ALA A 344 12.70 -34.68 16.04
N LYS A 345 13.94 -34.43 15.59
CA LYS A 345 15.05 -33.98 16.45
C LYS A 345 14.74 -32.67 17.16
N ALA A 346 14.04 -31.76 16.49
CA ALA A 346 13.63 -30.50 17.06
C ALA A 346 12.35 -30.61 17.93
N SER A 347 11.78 -31.81 18.09
CA SER A 347 10.49 -32.04 18.75
C SER A 347 9.34 -31.22 18.13
N ARG A 348 9.34 -31.13 16.79
CA ARG A 348 8.37 -30.39 15.97
C ARG A 348 7.63 -31.33 15.03
N ARG A 349 6.50 -30.87 14.49
CA ARG A 349 5.73 -31.61 13.50
C ARG A 349 6.07 -31.13 12.09
N LEU A 350 6.21 -32.07 11.16
CA LEU A 350 6.32 -31.77 9.74
C LEU A 350 4.91 -31.63 9.16
N VAL A 351 4.37 -30.41 9.23
CA VAL A 351 2.99 -30.10 8.84
C VAL A 351 2.88 -29.97 7.33
N VAL A 352 1.87 -30.64 6.76
CA VAL A 352 1.54 -30.58 5.34
C VAL A 352 0.53 -29.46 5.13
N SER A 353 0.92 -28.43 4.40
CA SER A 353 0.05 -27.30 4.07
C SER A 353 -0.75 -27.54 2.79
N ARG A 354 -0.20 -28.28 1.82
CA ARG A 354 -0.85 -28.56 0.52
C ARG A 354 -0.49 -29.92 -0.04
N VAL A 355 -1.40 -30.43 -0.87
CA VAL A 355 -1.17 -31.59 -1.75
C VAL A 355 -1.56 -31.18 -3.18
N GLY A 356 -0.56 -31.06 -4.04
CA GLY A 356 -0.66 -30.34 -5.31
C GLY A 356 -0.87 -28.85 -5.05
N SER A 357 -1.81 -28.24 -5.78
CA SER A 357 -2.21 -26.83 -5.58
C SER A 357 -3.25 -26.63 -4.46
N GLN A 358 -3.77 -27.71 -3.88
CA GLN A 358 -4.87 -27.66 -2.91
C GLN A 358 -4.36 -27.50 -1.47
N LYS A 359 -4.81 -26.45 -0.77
CA LYS A 359 -4.57 -26.25 0.67
C LYS A 359 -5.29 -27.34 1.48
N VAL A 360 -4.61 -27.90 2.48
CA VAL A 360 -5.15 -28.94 3.38
C VAL A 360 -5.16 -28.53 4.87
N LEU A 361 -5.01 -27.23 5.13
CA LEU A 361 -5.02 -26.63 6.47
C LEU A 361 -6.46 -26.48 7.00
N PRO A 362 -6.67 -26.46 8.33
CA PRO A 362 -7.98 -26.16 8.93
C PRO A 362 -8.43 -24.73 8.58
N TRP A 363 -9.73 -24.55 8.32
CA TRP A 363 -10.25 -23.28 7.77
C TRP A 363 -11.44 -22.68 8.53
N MET A 364 -12.12 -23.44 9.39
CA MET A 364 -13.23 -22.92 10.18
C MET A 364 -13.42 -23.70 11.48
N VAL A 365 -13.91 -23.05 12.53
CA VAL A 365 -14.44 -23.68 13.74
C VAL A 365 -15.92 -23.32 13.86
N SER A 366 -16.78 -24.34 13.93
CA SER A 366 -18.23 -24.17 13.96
C SER A 366 -18.72 -23.59 15.29
N SER A 367 -20.01 -23.24 15.33
CA SER A 367 -20.70 -22.84 16.55
C SER A 367 -20.83 -23.97 17.58
N THR A 368 -20.69 -25.23 17.17
CA THR A 368 -20.61 -26.37 18.10
C THR A 368 -19.20 -26.57 18.67
N GLY A 369 -18.20 -25.85 18.14
CA GLY A 369 -16.79 -26.00 18.50
C GLY A 369 -16.00 -26.98 17.64
N ALA A 370 -16.62 -27.61 16.65
CA ALA A 370 -15.94 -28.56 15.75
C ALA A 370 -15.05 -27.83 14.74
N ILE A 371 -13.82 -28.33 14.54
CA ILE A 371 -12.86 -27.79 13.57
C ILE A 371 -13.09 -28.43 12.20
N ARG A 372 -13.42 -27.62 11.20
CA ARG A 372 -13.49 -28.03 9.79
C ARG A 372 -12.07 -28.13 9.22
N CYS A 373 -11.70 -29.36 8.88
CA CYS A 373 -10.42 -29.76 8.32
C CYS A 373 -10.63 -30.97 7.39
N TYR A 374 -9.60 -31.33 6.62
CA TYR A 374 -9.66 -32.54 5.78
C TYR A 374 -9.53 -33.80 6.62
N ASP A 375 -10.24 -34.85 6.21
CA ASP A 375 -10.09 -36.17 6.83
C ASP A 375 -8.88 -36.93 6.24
N THR A 376 -8.26 -37.76 7.06
CA THR A 376 -7.06 -38.51 6.70
C THR A 376 -7.34 -39.64 5.70
N VAL A 377 -8.58 -40.13 5.62
CA VAL A 377 -8.98 -41.23 4.74
C VAL A 377 -9.03 -40.75 3.30
N SER A 378 -9.78 -39.68 3.01
CA SER A 378 -9.87 -39.07 1.69
C SER A 378 -8.50 -38.60 1.20
N LEU A 379 -7.67 -38.07 2.10
CA LEU A 379 -6.31 -37.64 1.75
C LEU A 379 -5.41 -38.85 1.40
N SER A 380 -5.48 -39.93 2.20
CA SER A 380 -4.78 -41.17 1.92
C SER A 380 -5.24 -41.80 0.60
N GLN A 381 -6.53 -41.81 0.30
CA GLN A 381 -7.07 -42.25 -0.99
C GLN A 381 -6.51 -41.42 -2.15
N LYS A 382 -6.49 -40.09 -2.04
CA LYS A 382 -5.90 -39.21 -3.06
C LYS A 382 -4.43 -39.52 -3.32
N LEU A 383 -3.63 -39.68 -2.25
CA LEU A 383 -2.21 -40.02 -2.36
C LEU A 383 -2.00 -41.41 -2.99
N SER A 384 -2.85 -42.38 -2.65
CA SER A 384 -2.86 -43.70 -3.30
C SER A 384 -3.18 -43.61 -4.78
N LEU A 385 -4.14 -42.77 -5.18
CA LEU A 385 -4.45 -42.56 -6.60
C LEU A 385 -3.27 -41.99 -7.38
N HIS A 386 -2.51 -41.06 -6.81
CA HIS A 386 -1.26 -40.60 -7.42
C HIS A 386 -0.27 -41.74 -7.65
N ARG A 387 -0.14 -42.67 -6.69
CA ARG A 387 0.67 -43.88 -6.84
C ARG A 387 0.18 -44.76 -7.99
N TYR A 388 -1.10 -45.09 -8.03
CA TYR A 388 -1.68 -45.93 -9.09
C TYR A 388 -1.62 -45.28 -10.47
N ALA A 389 -1.82 -43.96 -10.54
CA ALA A 389 -1.72 -43.19 -11.77
C ALA A 389 -0.28 -42.86 -12.17
N LYS A 390 0.71 -43.16 -11.31
CA LYS A 390 2.14 -42.86 -11.50
C LYS A 390 2.42 -41.37 -11.74
N VAL A 391 1.60 -40.51 -11.15
CA VAL A 391 1.74 -39.04 -11.24
C VAL A 391 2.41 -38.55 -9.97
N SER A 392 3.52 -37.81 -10.12
CA SER A 392 4.28 -37.28 -8.97
C SER A 392 3.38 -36.52 -8.00
N ILE A 393 3.70 -36.62 -6.71
CA ILE A 393 2.96 -35.95 -5.65
C ILE A 393 3.76 -34.72 -5.25
N ILE A 394 3.19 -33.53 -5.40
CA ILE A 394 3.78 -32.32 -4.86
C ILE A 394 3.20 -32.10 -3.46
N LEU A 395 4.00 -32.30 -2.43
CA LEU A 395 3.64 -31.97 -1.06
C LEU A 395 4.25 -30.63 -0.69
N HIS A 396 3.48 -29.74 -0.10
CA HIS A 396 4.04 -28.56 0.53
C HIS A 396 4.08 -28.77 2.03
N VAL A 397 5.24 -28.55 2.63
CA VAL A 397 5.45 -28.68 4.07
C VAL A 397 5.90 -27.37 4.68
N ILE A 398 5.44 -27.07 5.90
CA ILE A 398 5.86 -25.87 6.61
C ILE A 398 7.12 -26.18 7.41
N LEU A 399 8.19 -25.42 7.16
CA LEU A 399 9.45 -25.54 7.90
C LEU A 399 9.47 -24.60 9.11
N TRP A 400 10.27 -24.98 10.11
CA TRP A 400 10.44 -24.17 11.31
C TRP A 400 11.56 -23.12 11.20
N ASP A 401 12.65 -23.46 10.51
CA ASP A 401 13.83 -22.59 10.37
C ASP A 401 14.17 -22.41 8.89
N ASN A 402 14.53 -21.19 8.51
CA ASN A 402 15.04 -20.87 7.18
C ASN A 402 16.55 -21.15 7.07
N ALA A 403 17.24 -21.45 8.17
CA ALA A 403 18.70 -21.59 8.21
C ALA A 403 19.24 -22.93 7.70
N THR A 404 18.43 -23.98 7.57
CA THR A 404 18.89 -25.31 7.12
C THR A 404 19.01 -25.48 5.61
N PHE A 405 18.61 -24.48 4.82
CA PHE A 405 18.86 -24.45 3.38
C PHE A 405 19.81 -23.32 3.01
N SER A 406 21.03 -23.68 2.60
CA SER A 406 21.81 -22.85 1.69
C SER A 406 20.99 -22.65 0.42
N SER A 407 20.34 -21.49 0.29
CA SER A 407 19.84 -20.85 -0.94
C SER A 407 19.43 -21.78 -2.11
N PRO A 408 18.15 -21.83 -2.53
CA PRO A 408 17.88 -21.91 -3.96
C PRO A 408 18.43 -20.63 -4.62
N PRO A 409 18.79 -20.63 -5.91
CA PRO A 409 19.58 -19.56 -6.52
C PRO A 409 18.93 -18.21 -6.19
N ARG A 410 19.71 -17.38 -5.48
CA ARG A 410 19.39 -15.98 -5.21
C ARG A 410 19.18 -15.31 -6.56
N SER A 411 17.93 -15.20 -7.01
CA SER A 411 17.54 -14.12 -7.92
C SER A 411 17.68 -12.83 -7.13
N SER A 412 18.90 -12.28 -7.17
CA SER A 412 19.28 -10.89 -6.94
C SER A 412 18.21 -9.99 -6.30
N MET A 413 18.07 -10.06 -4.98
CA MET A 413 17.65 -8.90 -4.20
C MET A 413 18.89 -8.00 -4.04
N LEU A 414 19.20 -7.24 -5.08
CA LEU A 414 20.09 -6.09 -4.98
C LEU A 414 19.28 -4.94 -4.37
N PHE A 415 19.27 -4.85 -3.04
CA PHE A 415 19.25 -3.54 -2.39
C PHE A 415 20.70 -3.11 -2.20
N SER A 416 21.30 -2.60 -3.27
CA SER A 416 22.52 -1.80 -3.20
C SER A 416 22.14 -0.37 -3.50
N ASN A 417 22.30 0.49 -2.50
CA ASN A 417 22.35 1.94 -2.68
C ASN A 417 23.38 2.25 -3.78
N GLN A 418 22.95 2.84 -4.89
CA GLN A 418 23.79 3.63 -5.78
C GLN A 418 22.92 4.46 -6.75
N THR A 419 22.89 5.76 -6.43
CA THR A 419 22.96 6.94 -7.33
C THR A 419 22.46 6.83 -8.77
N LEU A 420 21.57 7.78 -9.11
CA LEU A 420 21.24 8.27 -10.44
C LEU A 420 22.41 8.17 -11.44
N ASP A 421 22.16 7.58 -12.61
CA ASP A 421 22.56 8.24 -13.85
C ASP A 421 21.51 8.02 -14.94
N SER A 422 21.33 9.06 -15.74
CA SER A 422 20.26 9.22 -16.71
C SER A 422 20.76 8.84 -18.10
N SER A 423 20.11 7.89 -18.77
CA SER A 423 20.15 7.85 -20.25
C SER A 423 19.07 6.96 -20.86
N GLU A 424 18.21 7.63 -21.62
CA GLU A 424 17.62 7.20 -22.89
C GLU A 424 16.52 6.13 -22.92
N PHE A 425 15.30 6.66 -22.95
CA PHE A 425 14.09 6.07 -23.51
C PHE A 425 14.26 5.73 -25.00
N SER A 426 13.79 4.55 -25.42
CA SER A 426 13.34 4.30 -26.80
C SER A 426 12.05 3.49 -26.82
N TRP A 427 11.02 4.13 -27.37
CA TRP A 427 9.67 3.59 -27.54
C TRP A 427 9.62 2.69 -28.78
N HIS A 428 9.32 1.40 -28.59
CA HIS A 428 8.82 0.57 -29.69
C HIS A 428 7.37 0.17 -29.47
N ARG A 429 6.54 0.80 -30.31
CA ARG A 429 5.11 0.65 -30.51
C ARG A 429 4.82 -0.70 -31.18
N MET A 430 4.03 -1.56 -30.54
CA MET A 430 3.29 -2.64 -31.22
C MET A 430 1.81 -2.54 -30.86
N ALA A 431 0.98 -2.38 -31.89
CA ALA A 431 -0.47 -2.29 -31.80
C ALA A 431 -1.10 -3.68 -31.56
N PRO A 432 -2.17 -3.79 -30.75
CA PRO A 432 -2.94 -5.02 -30.65
C PRO A 432 -4.06 -5.10 -31.73
N PRO A 433 -4.44 -6.32 -32.19
CA PRO A 433 -5.52 -6.51 -33.15
C PRO A 433 -6.92 -6.36 -32.48
N PRO A 434 -7.98 -6.11 -33.27
CA PRO A 434 -9.29 -5.73 -32.74
C PRO A 434 -10.02 -6.93 -32.13
N ARG A 435 -10.61 -6.76 -30.94
CA ARG A 435 -11.55 -7.72 -30.35
C ARG A 435 -12.97 -7.17 -30.42
N GLN A 436 -13.86 -8.03 -30.92
CA GLN A 436 -15.26 -7.78 -31.22
C GLN A 436 -16.10 -7.56 -29.95
N VAL A 437 -17.08 -6.67 -30.09
CA VAL A 437 -18.17 -6.40 -29.15
C VAL A 437 -19.17 -7.56 -29.22
N GLY A 438 -19.59 -8.08 -28.06
CA GLY A 438 -20.58 -9.15 -27.95
C GLY A 438 -21.14 -9.27 -26.54
N ASP A 439 -22.28 -8.61 -26.34
CA ASP A 439 -23.35 -8.72 -25.34
C ASP A 439 -23.12 -9.32 -23.94
N ARG A 440 -23.35 -8.43 -22.96
CA ARG A 440 -23.85 -8.75 -21.62
C ARG A 440 -25.35 -9.03 -21.72
N GLN A 441 -25.78 -10.25 -21.47
CA GLN A 441 -27.14 -10.53 -21.01
C GLN A 441 -27.09 -11.47 -19.80
N VAL A 442 -27.51 -10.92 -18.67
CA VAL A 442 -27.75 -11.62 -17.41
C VAL A 442 -29.09 -12.34 -17.55
N MET A 443 -29.09 -13.67 -17.40
CA MET A 443 -30.32 -14.43 -17.17
C MET A 443 -30.53 -14.63 -15.65
N PRO A 444 -31.74 -14.43 -15.12
CA PRO A 444 -32.07 -14.76 -13.74
C PRO A 444 -32.30 -16.26 -13.58
N LEU A 445 -31.83 -16.82 -12.46
CA LEU A 445 -32.14 -18.20 -12.03
C LEU A 445 -33.54 -18.24 -11.38
N PRO A 446 -34.34 -19.29 -11.62
CA PRO A 446 -35.67 -19.43 -11.03
C PRO A 446 -35.61 -19.96 -9.59
N ASP A 447 -36.67 -19.62 -8.84
CA ASP A 447 -37.00 -20.09 -7.49
C ASP A 447 -37.17 -21.61 -7.44
N ASP A 448 -36.60 -22.25 -6.42
CA ASP A 448 -37.06 -23.54 -5.93
C ASP A 448 -36.98 -23.55 -4.39
N GLU A 449 -38.13 -23.88 -3.80
CA GLU A 449 -38.42 -23.96 -2.37
C GLU A 449 -37.77 -25.18 -1.70
N ASP A 450 -37.61 -25.06 -0.39
CA ASP A 450 -37.56 -26.14 0.62
C ASP A 450 -36.74 -27.41 0.32
N ASP A 451 -35.54 -27.51 0.94
CA ASP A 451 -35.22 -28.77 1.61
C ASP A 451 -34.29 -28.60 2.82
N VAL A 452 -34.79 -29.06 3.96
CA VAL A 452 -34.19 -28.98 5.29
C VAL A 452 -33.23 -30.16 5.46
N PHE A 453 -31.92 -29.96 5.22
CA PHE A 453 -30.93 -30.99 5.53
C PHE A 453 -30.38 -30.86 6.95
N ARG A 454 -31.07 -31.52 7.88
CA ARG A 454 -30.50 -32.07 9.11
C ARG A 454 -29.51 -33.17 8.70
N LEU A 455 -28.21 -32.95 8.89
CA LEU A 455 -27.20 -34.01 8.77
C LEU A 455 -26.33 -34.04 10.03
N GLU A 456 -26.83 -34.72 11.06
CA GLU A 456 -25.97 -35.34 12.06
C GLU A 456 -25.17 -36.44 11.36
N ARG A 457 -23.86 -36.24 11.22
CA ARG A 457 -22.93 -37.30 10.83
C ARG A 457 -21.82 -37.35 11.86
N GLU A 458 -22.08 -38.10 12.94
CA GLU A 458 -21.06 -38.58 13.85
C GLU A 458 -20.15 -39.56 13.10
N ASN A 459 -19.06 -39.06 12.52
CA ASN A 459 -17.94 -39.90 12.08
C ASN A 459 -16.73 -39.55 12.94
N VAL A 460 -16.59 -40.29 14.04
CA VAL A 460 -15.34 -40.39 14.81
C VAL A 460 -14.32 -41.11 13.92
N GLY A 461 -13.54 -40.32 13.16
CA GLY A 461 -12.40 -40.82 12.40
C GLY A 461 -11.17 -40.95 13.30
N ASN A 462 -10.60 -42.16 13.35
CA ASN A 462 -9.39 -42.48 14.11
C ASN A 462 -8.23 -41.51 13.81
N ALA A 463 -7.50 -41.11 14.85
CA ALA A 463 -6.40 -40.13 14.78
C ALA A 463 -5.15 -40.59 13.98
N SER A 464 -5.10 -41.87 13.58
CA SER A 464 -3.99 -42.46 12.82
C SER A 464 -4.51 -43.56 11.90
N PHE A 465 -4.01 -43.59 10.66
CA PHE A 465 -4.35 -44.63 9.68
C PHE A 465 -3.12 -45.02 8.87
N LYS A 466 -2.95 -46.33 8.62
CA LYS A 466 -2.00 -46.89 7.66
C LYS A 466 -2.76 -47.22 6.39
N PHE A 467 -2.18 -46.90 5.22
CA PHE A 467 -2.76 -47.20 3.91
C PHE A 467 -3.32 -48.63 3.85
N GLN A 468 -4.64 -48.77 3.66
CA GLN A 468 -5.25 -50.05 3.32
C GLN A 468 -5.30 -50.20 1.80
N GLU A 469 -4.88 -51.37 1.32
CA GLU A 469 -4.95 -51.78 -0.07
C GLU A 469 -6.42 -51.95 -0.48
N ILE A 470 -6.81 -51.32 -1.58
CA ILE A 470 -8.11 -51.57 -2.24
C ILE A 470 -7.86 -52.71 -3.24
N PRO A 471 -8.48 -53.89 -3.08
CA PRO A 471 -8.44 -54.90 -4.12
C PRO A 471 -9.35 -54.45 -5.26
N PHE A 472 -8.77 -54.05 -6.39
CA PHE A 472 -9.52 -53.98 -7.64
C PHE A 472 -9.60 -55.38 -8.21
N THR A 473 -10.78 -56.01 -8.09
CA THR A 473 -11.13 -57.14 -8.97
C THR A 473 -11.32 -56.59 -10.37
N ASN A 474 -10.55 -57.14 -11.32
CA ASN A 474 -10.67 -56.88 -12.76
C ASN A 474 -12.04 -57.36 -13.28
N GLU A 475 -13.09 -56.58 -13.10
CA GLU A 475 -14.25 -56.63 -13.96
C GLU A 475 -14.71 -55.20 -14.29
N SER A 476 -14.97 -54.98 -15.57
CA SER A 476 -15.36 -53.72 -16.25
C SER A 476 -14.23 -52.75 -16.66
N LEU A 477 -13.57 -53.11 -17.76
CA LEU A 477 -13.22 -52.17 -18.84
C LEU A 477 -14.49 -51.84 -19.64
#